data_AF-A0A4V1X3D9-F1
#
_entry.id   AF-A0A4V1X3D9-F1
#
_cell.length_a   1.000
_cell.length_b   1.000
_cell.length_c   1.000
_cell.angle_alpha   90.00
_cell.angle_beta   90.00
_cell.angle_gamma   90.00
#
_symmetry.space_group_name_H-M   'P 1'
#
loop_
_entity.id
_entity.type
_entity.pdbx_description
1 polymer ?
#
loop_
_entity_poly.entity_id
_entity_poly.type
_entity_poly.pdbx_seq_one_letter_code
_entity_poly.pdbx_strand_id
1 'polypeptide(L)'
;ERKKIRDERVANLAKKLIDRISVWTETDKATDVTAAFKEKIHLEIENLKMESFGLEILHAIGATYIMKASSFLKSQKFLGISGFFSRIKDKGTLVKDTWSTMSAAIDAQLTMEEMAKLEEQGGEAWTDEKKAEYEKRVTGKILAAAWRGSKFEIQSVLRDVCDSVLNDKKIKLEKRVERAHALMIIGEMFQKAERDPEEEGDFMAFEQLMAEAAAKKDAKSEKHHHHHDKKEKEKKKEKA
;
A
#
# COMPACT_ATOMS: atom_id res chain seq x y z
N GLU A 1 -7.28 -2.13 -26.54
CA GLU A 1 -7.50 -0.98 -25.64
C GLU A 1 -6.83 -1.02 -24.29
N ARG A 2 -7.36 -1.69 -23.26
CA ARG A 2 -6.86 -1.53 -21.86
C ARG A 2 -5.37 -1.80 -21.68
N LYS A 3 -4.83 -2.83 -22.34
CA LYS A 3 -3.38 -3.13 -22.32
C LYS A 3 -2.56 -2.00 -22.94
N LYS A 4 -2.99 -1.44 -24.06
CA LYS A 4 -2.29 -0.37 -24.77
C LYS A 4 -2.20 0.91 -23.93
N ILE A 5 -3.32 1.32 -23.34
CA ILE A 5 -3.38 2.48 -22.41
C ILE A 5 -2.43 2.28 -21.23
N ARG A 6 -2.40 1.07 -20.67
CA ARG A 6 -1.51 0.74 -19.58
C ARG A 6 -0.04 0.76 -20.00
N ASP A 7 0.29 0.19 -21.16
CA ASP A 7 1.65 0.19 -21.71
C ASP A 7 2.15 1.63 -21.98
N GLU A 8 1.30 2.50 -22.52
CA GLU A 8 1.60 3.93 -22.72
C GLU A 8 1.81 4.67 -21.40
N ARG A 9 0.96 4.40 -20.39
CA ARG A 9 1.13 4.93 -19.02
C ARG A 9 2.46 4.49 -18.42
N VAL A 10 2.79 3.20 -18.52
CA VAL A 10 4.06 2.65 -18.01
C VAL A 10 5.25 3.29 -18.73
N ALA A 11 5.21 3.42 -20.06
CA ALA A 11 6.29 4.04 -20.83
C ALA A 11 6.52 5.50 -20.43
N ASN A 12 5.44 6.28 -20.27
CA ASN A 12 5.52 7.67 -19.85
C ASN A 12 6.10 7.79 -18.42
N LEU A 13 5.59 6.99 -17.49
CA LEU A 13 6.09 6.99 -16.11
C LEU A 13 7.54 6.49 -16.00
N ALA A 14 7.95 5.52 -16.81
CA ALA A 14 9.33 5.05 -16.88
C ALA A 14 10.27 6.16 -17.36
N LYS A 15 9.86 6.93 -18.39
CA LYS A 15 10.62 8.11 -18.82
C LYS A 15 10.75 9.12 -17.69
N LYS A 16 9.65 9.50 -17.03
CA LYS A 16 9.67 10.43 -15.90
C LYS A 16 10.54 9.94 -14.75
N LEU A 17 10.52 8.64 -14.46
CA LEU A 17 11.34 8.06 -13.40
C LEU A 17 12.82 8.09 -13.76
N ILE A 18 13.18 7.78 -15.01
CA ILE A 18 14.56 7.90 -15.52
C ILE A 18 15.03 9.35 -15.41
N ASP A 19 14.23 10.30 -15.88
CA ASP A 19 14.54 11.73 -15.81
C ASP A 19 14.73 12.16 -14.35
N ARG A 20 13.86 11.73 -13.44
CA ARG A 20 13.96 11.99 -11.99
C ARG A 20 15.25 11.48 -11.37
N ILE A 21 15.65 10.24 -11.67
CA ILE A 21 16.86 9.64 -11.07
C ILE A 21 18.15 10.07 -11.79
N SER A 22 18.05 10.61 -13.01
CA SER A 22 19.21 11.07 -13.79
C SER A 22 20.04 12.14 -13.07
N VAL A 23 19.39 12.97 -12.23
CA VAL A 23 20.04 14.00 -11.39
C VAL A 23 21.11 13.39 -10.46
N TRP A 24 21.02 12.10 -10.15
CA TRP A 24 22.02 11.37 -9.39
C TRP A 24 22.74 10.30 -10.23
N THR A 25 22.08 9.64 -11.18
CA THR A 25 22.73 8.60 -11.99
C THR A 25 23.72 9.15 -13.02
N GLU A 26 23.60 10.42 -13.44
CA GLU A 26 24.49 11.05 -14.42
C GLU A 26 25.60 11.91 -13.81
N THR A 27 25.81 11.82 -12.50
CA THR A 27 26.87 12.54 -11.76
C THR A 27 27.95 11.59 -11.25
N ASP A 28 28.96 12.14 -10.59
CA ASP A 28 30.00 11.40 -9.86
C ASP A 28 29.49 10.73 -8.57
N LYS A 29 28.25 11.06 -8.15
CA LYS A 29 27.60 10.51 -6.94
C LYS A 29 28.39 10.82 -5.67
N ALA A 30 29.18 11.90 -5.70
CA ALA A 30 29.90 12.39 -4.54
C ALA A 30 28.95 12.69 -3.38
N THR A 31 29.52 12.82 -2.19
CA THR A 31 28.75 12.95 -0.94
C THR A 31 27.80 14.15 -0.97
N ASP A 32 28.27 15.29 -1.48
CA ASP A 32 27.50 16.53 -1.64
C ASP A 32 26.36 16.37 -2.67
N VAL A 33 26.62 15.75 -3.81
CA VAL A 33 25.60 15.47 -4.84
C VAL A 33 24.53 14.50 -4.30
N THR A 34 24.95 13.47 -3.58
CA THR A 34 24.04 12.52 -2.94
C THR A 34 23.22 13.20 -1.84
N ALA A 35 23.81 14.10 -1.06
CA ALA A 35 23.09 14.89 -0.07
C ALA A 35 22.04 15.80 -0.72
N ALA A 36 22.41 16.53 -1.77
CA ALA A 36 21.48 17.39 -2.52
C ALA A 36 20.33 16.58 -3.15
N PHE A 37 20.62 15.40 -3.69
CA PHE A 37 19.60 14.49 -4.22
C PHE A 37 18.63 14.07 -3.11
N LYS A 38 19.14 13.64 -1.94
CA LYS A 38 18.30 13.27 -0.79
C LYS A 38 17.47 14.45 -0.29
N GLU A 39 18.05 15.63 -0.18
CA GLU A 39 17.32 16.83 0.27
C GLU A 39 16.14 17.16 -0.64
N LYS A 40 16.33 17.08 -1.97
CA LYS A 40 15.22 17.24 -2.92
C LYS A 40 14.10 16.22 -2.67
N ILE A 41 14.45 14.97 -2.40
CA ILE A 41 13.46 13.91 -2.09
C ILE A 41 12.79 14.17 -0.75
N HIS A 42 13.52 14.66 0.24
CA HIS A 42 12.98 15.05 1.55
C HIS A 42 11.92 16.15 1.41
N LEU A 43 12.21 17.24 0.71
CA LEU A 43 11.24 18.31 0.47
C LEU A 43 9.98 17.82 -0.27
N GLU A 44 10.12 16.87 -1.20
CA GLU A 44 8.97 16.23 -1.84
C GLU A 44 8.15 15.40 -0.86
N ILE A 45 8.80 14.67 0.06
CA ILE A 45 8.13 13.89 1.12
C ILE A 45 7.35 14.84 2.03
N GLU A 46 7.94 15.94 2.47
CA GLU A 46 7.31 16.91 3.37
C GLU A 46 6.04 17.51 2.75
N ASN A 47 6.05 17.74 1.43
CA ASN A 47 4.85 18.19 0.74
C ASN A 47 3.82 17.05 0.57
N LEU A 48 4.25 15.87 0.12
CA LEU A 48 3.35 14.76 -0.20
C LEU A 48 2.75 14.09 1.02
N LYS A 49 3.45 14.07 2.16
CA LYS A 49 2.95 13.47 3.39
C LYS A 49 1.71 14.20 3.90
N MET A 50 1.54 15.47 3.55
CA MET A 50 0.38 16.28 3.94
C MET A 50 -0.85 16.03 3.07
N GLU A 51 -0.73 15.28 1.97
CA GLU A 51 -1.89 14.94 1.14
C GLU A 51 -2.73 13.82 1.76
N SER A 52 -4.01 13.71 1.36
CA SER A 52 -4.86 12.57 1.74
C SER A 52 -4.23 11.25 1.28
N PHE A 53 -4.05 10.33 2.22
CA PHE A 53 -3.30 9.08 2.05
C PHE A 53 -1.84 9.24 1.63
N GLY A 54 -1.28 10.45 1.77
CA GLY A 54 0.07 10.78 1.33
C GLY A 54 1.12 9.83 1.90
N LEU A 55 1.09 9.62 3.22
CA LEU A 55 1.97 8.66 3.90
C LEU A 55 1.82 7.23 3.36
N GLU A 56 0.59 6.74 3.23
CA GLU A 56 0.35 5.38 2.76
C GLU A 56 0.79 5.19 1.30
N ILE A 57 0.63 6.21 0.45
CA ILE A 57 1.13 6.22 -0.93
C ILE A 57 2.66 6.21 -0.94
N LEU A 58 3.30 7.11 -0.18
CA LEU A 58 4.75 7.17 -0.06
C LEU A 58 5.31 5.82 0.37
N HIS A 59 4.74 5.22 1.42
CA HIS A 59 5.12 3.90 1.89
C HIS A 59 4.92 2.83 0.80
N ALA A 60 3.79 2.81 0.10
CA ALA A 60 3.52 1.84 -0.97
C ALA A 60 4.52 1.96 -2.13
N ILE A 61 4.88 3.18 -2.52
CA ILE A 61 5.91 3.46 -3.53
C ILE A 61 7.27 2.98 -3.02
N GLY A 62 7.64 3.36 -1.79
CA GLY A 62 8.94 3.04 -1.21
C GLY A 62 9.18 1.54 -1.07
N ALA A 63 8.17 0.79 -0.59
CA ALA A 63 8.21 -0.67 -0.53
C ALA A 63 8.40 -1.30 -1.93
N THR A 64 7.72 -0.75 -2.94
CA THR A 64 7.83 -1.24 -4.32
C THR A 64 9.22 -0.98 -4.89
N TYR A 65 9.77 0.23 -4.71
CA TYR A 65 11.12 0.57 -5.14
C TYR A 65 12.18 -0.31 -4.49
N ILE A 66 12.15 -0.47 -3.16
CA ILE A 66 13.08 -1.34 -2.43
C ILE A 66 12.97 -2.78 -2.93
N MET A 67 11.76 -3.31 -3.08
CA MET A 67 11.54 -4.67 -3.57
C MET A 67 12.14 -4.86 -4.97
N LYS A 68 11.76 -4.00 -5.94
CA LYS A 68 12.21 -4.14 -7.34
C LYS A 68 13.71 -3.91 -7.49
N ALA A 69 14.25 -2.88 -6.84
CA ALA A 69 15.67 -2.56 -6.88
C ALA A 69 16.52 -3.64 -6.20
N SER A 70 16.17 -4.06 -4.99
CA SER A 70 16.93 -5.09 -4.28
C SER A 70 16.88 -6.44 -5.00
N SER A 71 15.75 -6.83 -5.58
CA SER A 71 15.64 -8.05 -6.38
C SER A 71 16.44 -7.97 -7.68
N PHE A 72 16.46 -6.81 -8.34
CA PHE A 72 17.34 -6.58 -9.49
C PHE A 72 18.82 -6.73 -9.09
N LEU A 73 19.27 -6.02 -8.05
CA LEU A 73 20.65 -6.05 -7.56
C LEU A 73 21.10 -7.48 -7.16
N LYS A 74 20.24 -8.22 -6.46
CA LYS A 74 20.48 -9.63 -6.12
C LYS A 74 20.61 -10.51 -7.36
N SER A 75 19.78 -10.28 -8.38
CA SER A 75 19.85 -11.05 -9.63
C SER A 75 21.13 -10.78 -10.44
N GLN A 76 21.77 -9.61 -10.30
CA GLN A 76 23.04 -9.34 -10.98
C GLN A 76 24.21 -10.07 -10.31
N LYS A 77 24.18 -10.24 -8.97
CA LYS A 77 25.16 -11.06 -8.25
C LYS A 77 25.13 -12.54 -8.68
N PHE A 78 24.00 -12.99 -9.21
CA PHE A 78 23.78 -14.36 -9.68
C PHE A 78 24.39 -14.65 -11.06
N LEU A 79 24.80 -13.65 -11.83
CA LEU A 79 25.52 -13.82 -13.11
C LEU A 79 27.05 -13.96 -12.93
N GLY A 80 27.53 -14.25 -11.71
CA GLY A 80 28.96 -14.44 -11.42
C GLY A 80 29.33 -15.29 -10.21
N ILE A 81 28.45 -15.54 -9.22
CA ILE A 81 28.67 -16.52 -8.13
C ILE A 81 27.34 -17.21 -7.79
N SER A 82 27.40 -18.54 -7.67
CA SER A 82 26.33 -19.52 -7.35
C SER A 82 25.17 -19.03 -6.46
N GLY A 83 23.91 -19.36 -6.84
CA GLY A 83 22.77 -19.48 -5.90
C GLY A 83 21.41 -18.85 -6.29
N PHE A 84 20.47 -19.67 -6.76
CA PHE A 84 19.12 -19.33 -7.29
C PHE A 84 18.04 -19.06 -6.20
N PHE A 85 18.20 -18.11 -5.27
CA PHE A 85 17.26 -17.98 -4.12
C PHE A 85 16.75 -16.56 -3.75
N SER A 86 16.25 -15.76 -4.70
CA SER A 86 15.52 -14.50 -4.34
C SER A 86 14.06 -14.39 -4.77
N ARG A 87 13.52 -15.30 -5.60
CA ARG A 87 12.17 -15.16 -6.18
C ARG A 87 11.00 -15.57 -5.27
N ILE A 88 11.25 -16.10 -4.08
CA ILE A 88 10.17 -16.64 -3.22
C ILE A 88 9.56 -15.57 -2.29
N LYS A 89 10.37 -14.63 -1.75
CA LYS A 89 9.86 -13.65 -0.78
C LYS A 89 8.90 -12.63 -1.42
N ASP A 90 9.21 -12.16 -2.63
CA ASP A 90 8.44 -11.13 -3.32
C ASP A 90 7.04 -11.61 -3.77
N LYS A 91 6.88 -12.90 -4.06
CA LYS A 91 5.57 -13.48 -4.43
C LYS A 91 4.62 -13.58 -3.23
N GLY A 92 5.14 -13.75 -2.01
CA GLY A 92 4.33 -13.83 -0.79
C GLY A 92 3.61 -12.53 -0.46
N THR A 93 4.31 -11.39 -0.56
CA THR A 93 3.73 -10.06 -0.30
C THR A 93 2.63 -9.72 -1.31
N LEU A 94 2.84 -10.01 -2.61
CA LEU A 94 1.82 -9.77 -3.64
C LEU A 94 0.55 -10.58 -3.39
N VAL A 95 0.66 -11.84 -2.97
CA VAL A 95 -0.49 -12.68 -2.65
C VAL A 95 -1.22 -12.18 -1.40
N LYS A 96 -0.48 -11.74 -0.37
CA LYS A 96 -1.05 -11.12 0.84
C LYS A 96 -1.80 -9.82 0.50
N ASP A 97 -1.23 -8.96 -0.33
CA ASP A 97 -1.84 -7.68 -0.71
C ASP A 97 -3.06 -7.88 -1.63
N THR A 98 -3.01 -8.88 -2.52
CA THR A 98 -4.16 -9.27 -3.35
C THR A 98 -5.29 -9.83 -2.49
N TRP A 99 -4.97 -10.71 -1.54
CA TRP A 99 -5.94 -11.27 -0.59
C TRP A 99 -6.58 -10.21 0.29
N SER A 100 -5.78 -9.27 0.83
CA SER A 100 -6.30 -8.19 1.67
C SER A 100 -7.19 -7.21 0.91
N THR A 101 -6.90 -6.97 -0.38
CA THR A 101 -7.73 -6.14 -1.26
C THR A 101 -9.05 -6.84 -1.58
N MET A 102 -8.99 -8.13 -1.96
CA MET A 102 -10.19 -8.93 -2.25
C MET A 102 -11.08 -9.10 -1.02
N SER A 103 -10.51 -9.33 0.17
CA SER A 103 -11.28 -9.49 1.40
C SER A 103 -11.99 -8.21 1.84
N ALA A 104 -11.40 -7.03 1.60
CA ALA A 104 -12.05 -5.76 1.88
C ALA A 104 -13.26 -5.49 0.97
N ALA A 105 -13.17 -5.84 -0.32
CA ALA A 105 -14.29 -5.71 -1.25
C ALA A 105 -15.47 -6.63 -0.86
N ILE A 106 -15.17 -7.88 -0.50
CA ILE A 106 -16.17 -8.83 0.00
C ILE A 106 -16.83 -8.32 1.28
N ASP A 107 -16.05 -7.79 2.24
CA ASP A 107 -16.58 -7.27 3.50
C ASP A 107 -17.51 -6.06 3.29
N ALA A 108 -17.17 -5.18 2.34
CA ALA A 108 -18.02 -4.05 1.96
C ALA A 108 -19.35 -4.55 1.38
N GLN A 109 -19.31 -5.49 0.43
CA GLN A 109 -20.50 -6.07 -0.18
C GLN A 109 -21.40 -6.75 0.86
N LEU A 110 -20.84 -7.60 1.73
CA LEU A 110 -21.61 -8.29 2.77
C LEU A 110 -22.31 -7.32 3.73
N THR A 111 -21.68 -6.18 4.03
CA THR A 111 -22.27 -5.18 4.93
C THR A 111 -23.36 -4.38 4.24
N MET A 112 -23.23 -4.10 2.93
CA MET A 112 -24.31 -3.52 2.13
C MET A 112 -25.52 -4.46 2.08
N GLU A 113 -25.30 -5.76 1.87
CA GLU A 113 -26.36 -6.77 1.86
C GLU A 113 -27.02 -6.91 3.24
N GLU A 114 -26.25 -6.84 4.34
CA GLU A 114 -26.77 -6.82 5.71
C GLU A 114 -27.68 -5.61 5.94
N MET A 115 -27.24 -4.42 5.52
CA MET A 115 -28.04 -3.19 5.63
C MET A 115 -29.34 -3.30 4.83
N ALA A 116 -29.29 -3.76 3.59
CA ALA A 116 -30.49 -3.92 2.75
C ALA A 116 -31.52 -4.88 3.38
N LYS A 117 -31.05 -5.98 3.99
CA LYS A 117 -31.92 -6.92 4.71
C LYS A 117 -32.56 -6.30 5.95
N LEU A 118 -31.82 -5.48 6.71
CA LEU A 118 -32.35 -4.79 7.88
C LEU A 118 -33.39 -3.72 7.48
N GLU A 119 -33.16 -3.01 6.37
CA GLU A 119 -34.14 -2.08 5.80
C GLU A 119 -35.42 -2.79 5.35
N GLU A 120 -35.30 -3.96 4.69
CA GLU A 120 -36.44 -4.75 4.25
C GLU A 120 -37.26 -5.33 5.41
N GLN A 121 -36.59 -5.78 6.47
CA GLN A 121 -37.25 -6.31 7.67
C GLN A 121 -38.02 -5.24 8.45
N GLY A 122 -37.53 -4.00 8.46
CA GLY A 122 -38.14 -2.88 9.16
C GLY A 122 -38.34 -3.12 10.67
N GLY A 123 -39.25 -2.36 11.28
CA GLY A 123 -39.64 -2.50 12.68
C GLY A 123 -39.15 -1.36 13.60
N GLU A 124 -39.67 -1.33 14.83
CA GLU A 124 -39.42 -0.24 15.80
C GLU A 124 -37.94 -0.05 16.17
N ALA A 125 -37.14 -1.11 16.05
CA ALA A 125 -35.71 -1.09 16.32
C ALA A 125 -34.86 -0.55 15.15
N TRP A 126 -35.46 -0.24 14.00
CA TRP A 126 -34.81 0.38 12.83
C TRP A 126 -35.14 1.87 12.79
N THR A 127 -34.55 2.61 13.73
CA THR A 127 -34.71 4.06 13.84
C THR A 127 -33.81 4.81 12.86
N ASP A 128 -34.12 6.08 12.60
CA ASP A 128 -33.29 6.97 11.77
C ASP A 128 -31.83 7.04 12.24
N GLU A 129 -31.62 7.04 13.56
CA GLU A 129 -30.29 7.03 14.17
C GLU A 129 -29.51 5.75 13.84
N LYS A 130 -30.17 4.59 13.89
CA LYS A 130 -29.55 3.30 13.61
C LYS A 130 -29.28 3.13 12.11
N LYS A 131 -30.19 3.64 11.27
CA LYS A 131 -29.99 3.71 9.82
C LYS A 131 -28.76 4.56 9.48
N ALA A 132 -28.65 5.76 10.05
CA ALA A 132 -27.48 6.63 9.87
C ALA A 132 -26.17 5.96 10.33
N GLU A 133 -26.19 5.20 11.43
CA GLU A 133 -25.00 4.44 11.87
C GLU A 133 -24.58 3.37 10.84
N TYR A 134 -25.53 2.63 10.29
CA TYR A 134 -25.26 1.63 9.25
C TYR A 134 -24.79 2.26 7.95
N GLU A 135 -25.39 3.38 7.52
CA GLU A 135 -24.95 4.15 6.35
C GLU A 135 -23.50 4.60 6.49
N LYS A 136 -23.13 5.17 7.65
CA LYS A 136 -21.75 5.58 7.93
C LYS A 136 -20.78 4.39 7.85
N ARG A 137 -21.18 3.23 8.39
CA ARG A 137 -20.38 2.01 8.39
C ARG A 137 -20.19 1.43 6.98
N VAL A 138 -21.27 1.32 6.21
CA VAL A 138 -21.24 0.84 4.82
C VAL A 138 -20.35 1.75 3.98
N THR A 139 -20.56 3.07 4.09
CA THR A 139 -19.76 4.07 3.38
C THR A 139 -18.28 3.91 3.67
N GLY A 140 -17.89 3.84 4.94
CA GLY A 140 -16.48 3.68 5.30
C GLY A 140 -15.86 2.37 4.80
N LYS A 141 -16.61 1.25 4.76
CA LYS A 141 -16.12 -0.01 4.17
C LYS A 141 -15.95 0.07 2.66
N ILE A 142 -16.89 0.69 1.95
CA ILE A 142 -16.78 0.93 0.50
C ILE A 142 -15.54 1.78 0.21
N LEU A 143 -15.33 2.85 0.97
CA LEU A 143 -14.14 3.70 0.86
C LEU A 143 -12.85 2.91 1.14
N ALA A 144 -12.85 2.05 2.16
CA ALA A 144 -11.70 1.20 2.48
C ALA A 144 -11.39 0.18 1.39
N ALA A 145 -12.41 -0.37 0.72
CA ALA A 145 -12.24 -1.29 -0.41
C ALA A 145 -11.73 -0.55 -1.65
N ALA A 146 -12.34 0.59 -1.98
CA ALA A 146 -11.92 1.43 -3.11
C ALA A 146 -10.47 1.88 -2.96
N TRP A 147 -10.09 2.32 -1.75
CA TRP A 147 -8.73 2.72 -1.45
C TRP A 147 -7.71 1.58 -1.63
N ARG A 148 -7.99 0.38 -1.10
CA ARG A 148 -7.12 -0.78 -1.31
C ARG A 148 -6.97 -1.13 -2.79
N GLY A 149 -8.06 -1.03 -3.56
CA GLY A 149 -8.03 -1.18 -5.02
C GLY A 149 -7.08 -0.17 -5.68
N SER A 150 -7.21 1.11 -5.35
CA SER A 150 -6.33 2.18 -5.84
C SER A 150 -4.87 1.95 -5.48
N LYS A 151 -4.57 1.61 -4.21
CA LYS A 151 -3.22 1.28 -3.75
C LYS A 151 -2.63 0.09 -4.52
N PHE A 152 -3.40 -0.97 -4.73
CA PHE A 152 -2.98 -2.12 -5.52
C PHE A 152 -2.65 -1.73 -6.97
N GLU A 153 -3.48 -0.89 -7.60
CA GLU A 153 -3.22 -0.40 -8.96
C GLU A 153 -1.93 0.44 -9.01
N ILE A 154 -1.75 1.37 -8.06
CA ILE A 154 -0.52 2.19 -7.95
C ILE A 154 0.70 1.28 -7.88
N GLN A 155 0.72 0.31 -6.97
CA GLN A 155 1.84 -0.61 -6.82
C GLN A 155 2.01 -1.49 -8.07
N SER A 156 0.93 -1.92 -8.72
CA SER A 156 1.00 -2.72 -9.95
C SER A 156 1.62 -1.95 -11.11
N VAL A 157 1.19 -0.71 -11.36
CA VAL A 157 1.78 0.12 -12.41
C VAL A 157 3.24 0.42 -12.08
N LEU A 158 3.54 0.71 -10.82
CA LEU A 158 4.90 1.03 -10.40
C LEU A 158 5.87 -0.15 -10.53
N ARG A 159 5.42 -1.38 -10.24
CA ARG A 159 6.23 -2.60 -10.46
C ARG A 159 6.67 -2.70 -11.92
N ASP A 160 5.77 -2.45 -12.85
CA ASP A 160 6.04 -2.53 -14.29
C ASP A 160 6.92 -1.36 -14.78
N VAL A 161 6.73 -0.17 -14.21
CA VAL A 161 7.63 0.97 -14.43
C VAL A 161 9.06 0.62 -13.99
N CYS A 162 9.24 0.08 -12.78
CA CYS A 162 10.55 -0.37 -12.32
C CYS A 162 11.12 -1.47 -13.22
N ASP A 163 10.31 -2.41 -13.70
CA ASP A 163 10.76 -3.43 -14.66
C ASP A 163 11.26 -2.80 -15.96
N SER A 164 10.54 -1.83 -16.50
CA SER A 164 10.97 -1.09 -17.70
C SER A 164 12.27 -0.34 -17.48
N VAL A 165 12.50 0.24 -16.29
CA VAL A 165 13.69 1.05 -15.98
C VAL A 165 14.92 0.18 -15.71
N LEU A 166 14.75 -0.95 -15.02
CA LEU A 166 15.83 -1.82 -14.54
C LEU A 166 16.19 -2.96 -15.51
N ASN A 167 15.26 -3.42 -16.34
CA ASN A 167 15.48 -4.58 -17.22
C ASN A 167 15.69 -4.21 -18.70
N ASP A 168 15.81 -2.91 -19.04
CA ASP A 168 16.08 -2.48 -20.42
C ASP A 168 17.50 -2.90 -20.87
N LYS A 169 17.59 -4.00 -21.61
CA LYS A 169 18.86 -4.55 -22.10
C LYS A 169 19.59 -3.67 -23.11
N LYS A 170 18.96 -2.62 -23.64
CA LYS A 170 19.63 -1.62 -24.49
C LYS A 170 20.57 -0.74 -23.68
N ILE A 171 20.36 -0.64 -22.37
CA ILE A 171 21.19 0.12 -21.44
C ILE A 171 22.23 -0.81 -20.80
N LYS A 172 23.48 -0.32 -20.73
CA LYS A 172 24.59 -0.99 -20.06
C LYS A 172 24.22 -1.41 -18.63
N LEU A 173 24.73 -2.56 -18.20
CA LEU A 173 24.36 -3.13 -16.90
C LEU A 173 24.71 -2.19 -15.74
N GLU A 174 25.87 -1.55 -15.81
CA GLU A 174 26.39 -0.63 -14.79
C GLU A 174 25.40 0.51 -14.54
N LYS A 175 24.88 1.12 -15.61
CA LYS A 175 23.87 2.16 -15.53
C LYS A 175 22.55 1.66 -14.92
N ARG A 176 22.16 0.41 -15.20
CA ARG A 176 20.95 -0.20 -14.60
C ARG A 176 21.14 -0.49 -13.11
N VAL A 177 22.35 -0.84 -12.69
CA VAL A 177 22.74 -0.97 -11.28
C VAL A 177 22.69 0.39 -10.57
N GLU A 178 23.21 1.45 -11.19
CA GLU A 178 23.07 2.82 -10.65
C GLU A 178 21.60 3.22 -10.47
N ARG A 179 20.75 2.97 -11.47
CA ARG A 179 19.30 3.23 -11.36
C ARG A 179 18.69 2.47 -10.18
N ALA A 180 19.06 1.21 -9.97
CA ALA A 180 18.59 0.45 -8.81
C ALA A 180 19.03 1.07 -7.48
N HIS A 181 20.28 1.55 -7.35
CA HIS A 181 20.73 2.25 -6.15
C HIS A 181 19.96 3.56 -5.91
N ALA A 182 19.67 4.33 -6.96
CA ALA A 182 18.84 5.53 -6.83
C ALA A 182 17.43 5.21 -6.29
N LEU A 183 16.81 4.13 -6.79
CA LEU A 183 15.51 3.65 -6.30
C LEU A 183 15.58 3.15 -4.86
N MET A 184 16.69 2.53 -4.43
CA MET A 184 16.89 2.17 -3.02
C MET A 184 16.90 3.40 -2.12
N ILE A 185 17.65 4.46 -2.50
CA ILE A 185 17.71 5.71 -1.73
C ILE A 185 16.32 6.33 -1.59
N ILE A 186 15.59 6.51 -2.70
CA ILE A 186 14.24 7.08 -2.67
C ILE A 186 13.32 6.19 -1.82
N GLY A 187 13.37 4.87 -2.04
CA GLY A 187 12.47 3.94 -1.39
C GLY A 187 12.64 3.88 0.12
N GLU A 188 13.88 3.96 0.61
CA GLU A 188 14.18 4.02 2.05
C GLU A 188 13.69 5.31 2.69
N MET A 189 13.85 6.45 2.01
CA MET A 189 13.34 7.73 2.51
C MET A 189 11.81 7.74 2.54
N PHE A 190 11.17 7.23 1.48
CA PHE A 190 9.72 7.13 1.41
C PHE A 190 9.14 6.21 2.49
N GLN A 191 9.81 5.11 2.83
CA GLN A 191 9.40 4.21 3.92
C GLN A 191 9.55 4.83 5.31
N LYS A 192 10.40 5.85 5.47
CA LYS A 192 10.61 6.57 6.73
C LYS A 192 9.75 7.83 6.86
N ALA A 193 8.95 8.17 5.85
CA ALA A 193 8.07 9.32 5.91
C ALA A 193 7.08 9.16 7.08
N GLU A 194 6.99 10.19 7.91
CA GLU A 194 6.08 10.28 9.05
C GLU A 194 5.62 11.74 9.23
N ARG A 195 4.44 11.91 9.85
CA ARG A 195 3.90 13.22 10.22
C ARG A 195 4.22 13.47 11.70
N ASP A 196 4.50 14.72 12.05
CA ASP A 196 4.58 15.12 13.45
C ASP A 196 3.17 15.23 14.06
N PRO A 197 2.99 15.09 15.39
CA PRO A 197 1.67 15.14 16.03
C PRO A 197 0.87 16.42 15.75
N GLU A 198 1.56 17.52 15.48
CA GLU A 198 0.95 18.81 15.13
C GLU A 198 0.40 18.86 13.69
N GLU A 199 0.87 17.96 12.82
CA GLU A 199 0.50 17.85 11.39
C GLU A 199 -0.71 16.93 11.14
N GLU A 200 -1.18 16.21 12.17
CA GLU A 200 -2.20 15.16 12.04
C GLU A 200 -3.66 15.68 11.95
N GLY A 201 -3.90 16.97 12.19
CA GLY A 201 -5.23 17.53 12.50
C GLY A 201 -6.29 17.50 11.39
N ASP A 202 -5.99 18.05 10.20
CA ASP A 202 -7.01 18.29 9.16
C ASP A 202 -6.97 17.33 7.97
N PHE A 203 -5.80 16.74 7.66
CA PHE A 203 -5.61 15.92 6.45
C PHE A 203 -6.17 14.50 6.56
N MET A 204 -6.60 14.11 7.77
CA MET A 204 -6.99 12.75 8.09
C MET A 204 -8.49 12.52 8.11
N ALA A 205 -9.36 13.49 7.82
CA ALA A 205 -10.81 13.28 7.92
C ALA A 205 -11.30 12.04 7.14
N PHE A 206 -10.75 11.82 5.94
CA PHE A 206 -11.07 10.66 5.11
C PHE A 206 -10.38 9.37 5.59
N GLU A 207 -9.14 9.48 6.10
CA GLU A 207 -8.38 8.37 6.70
C GLU A 207 -9.03 7.89 8.01
N GLN A 208 -9.46 8.82 8.87
CA GLN A 208 -10.19 8.59 10.11
C GLN A 208 -11.55 7.95 9.83
N LEU A 209 -12.32 8.48 8.87
CA LEU A 209 -13.60 7.87 8.50
C LEU A 209 -13.43 6.42 8.02
N MET A 210 -12.38 6.14 7.26
CA MET A 210 -12.03 4.76 6.88
C MET A 210 -11.61 3.91 8.08
N ALA A 211 -10.76 4.45 8.96
CA ALA A 211 -10.25 3.78 10.14
C ALA A 211 -11.37 3.43 11.14
N GLU A 212 -12.30 4.36 11.40
CA GLU A 212 -13.47 4.15 12.25
C GLU A 212 -14.35 3.01 11.75
N ALA A 213 -14.59 2.95 10.43
CA ALA A 213 -15.38 1.89 9.81
C ALA A 213 -14.69 0.52 9.87
N ALA A 214 -13.35 0.50 9.84
CA ALA A 214 -12.56 -0.71 10.04
C ALA A 214 -12.51 -1.16 11.52
N ALA A 215 -12.25 -0.24 12.46
CA ALA A 215 -12.06 -0.52 13.88
C ALA A 215 -13.32 -1.01 14.61
N LYS A 216 -14.52 -0.60 14.18
CA LYS A 216 -15.79 -1.14 14.71
C LYS A 216 -15.94 -2.66 14.49
N LYS A 217 -15.09 -3.29 13.67
CA LYS A 217 -14.99 -4.75 13.50
C LYS A 217 -14.22 -5.40 14.64
N ASP A 218 -13.09 -4.83 15.05
CA ASP A 218 -12.20 -5.41 16.07
C ASP A 218 -12.86 -5.44 17.44
N ALA A 219 -13.58 -4.37 17.81
CA ALA A 219 -14.34 -4.34 19.06
C ALA A 219 -15.52 -5.36 19.11
N LYS A 220 -16.08 -5.74 17.95
CA LYS A 220 -17.11 -6.79 17.86
C LYS A 220 -16.48 -8.20 17.80
N SER A 221 -15.35 -8.38 17.13
CA SER A 221 -14.66 -9.68 17.08
C SER A 221 -14.00 -10.03 18.41
N GLU A 222 -13.44 -9.06 19.15
CA GLU A 222 -12.94 -9.27 20.50
C GLU A 222 -14.05 -9.64 21.48
N LYS A 223 -15.21 -8.96 21.42
CA LYS A 223 -16.39 -9.33 22.22
C LYS A 223 -16.91 -10.73 21.88
N HIS A 224 -16.88 -11.13 20.62
CA HIS A 224 -17.29 -12.48 20.19
C HIS A 224 -16.29 -13.55 20.67
N HIS A 225 -14.98 -13.28 20.60
CA HIS A 225 -13.94 -14.19 21.10
C HIS A 225 -14.01 -14.35 22.63
N HIS A 226 -14.14 -13.26 23.38
CA HIS A 226 -14.26 -13.30 24.84
C HIS A 226 -15.52 -14.05 25.30
N HIS A 227 -16.63 -13.91 24.57
CA HIS A 227 -17.87 -14.60 24.88
C HIS A 227 -17.79 -16.11 24.57
N HIS A 228 -17.05 -16.51 23.53
CA HIS A 228 -16.85 -17.91 23.19
C HIS A 228 -15.92 -18.62 24.20
N ASP A 229 -14.82 -17.98 24.59
CA ASP A 229 -13.89 -18.50 25.61
C ASP A 229 -14.55 -18.64 26.99
N LYS A 230 -15.43 -17.71 27.35
CA LYS A 230 -16.17 -17.78 28.63
C LYS A 230 -17.19 -18.92 28.63
N LYS A 231 -17.92 -19.12 27.52
CA LYS A 231 -18.87 -20.25 27.35
C LYS A 231 -18.17 -21.62 27.32
N GLU A 232 -16.98 -21.73 26.73
CA GLU A 232 -16.21 -22.98 26.76
C GLU A 232 -15.67 -23.31 28.16
N LYS A 233 -15.22 -22.30 28.91
CA LYS A 233 -14.76 -22.49 30.30
C LYS A 233 -15.89 -22.88 31.25
N GLU A 234 -17.08 -22.33 31.06
CA GLU A 234 -18.28 -22.70 31.84
C GLU A 234 -18.74 -24.13 31.51
N LYS A 235 -18.78 -24.52 30.23
CA LYS A 235 -19.12 -25.89 29.81
C LYS A 235 -18.11 -26.95 30.28
N LYS A 236 -16.84 -26.59 30.48
CA LYS A 236 -15.82 -27.52 31.03
C LYS A 236 -15.94 -27.70 32.55
N LYS A 237 -16.44 -26.68 33.28
CA LYS A 237 -16.70 -26.78 34.72
C LYS A 237 -17.96 -27.57 35.06
N GLU A 238 -18.94 -27.61 34.16
CA GLU A 238 -20.20 -28.33 34.36
C GLU A 238 -20.10 -29.83 34.02
N LYS A 239 -18.98 -30.26 33.41
CA LYS A 239 -18.70 -31.65 33.02
C LYS A 239 -17.64 -32.35 33.90
N ALA A 240 -17.16 -31.68 34.94
CA ALA A 240 -16.22 -32.21 35.93
C ALA A 240 -16.93 -32.29 37.29
#